data_AF-A0A286CMD0-F1
#
_entry.id   AF-A0A286CMD0-F1
#
_cell.length_a   1.000
_cell.length_b   1.000
_cell.length_c   1.000
_cell.angle_alpha   90.00
_cell.angle_beta   90.00
_cell.angle_gamma   90.00
#
_symmetry.space_group_name_H-M   'P 1'
#
loop_
_entity.id
_entity.type
_entity.pdbx_description
1 polymer ?
#
loop_
_entity_poly.entity_id
_entity_poly.type
_entity_poly.pdbx_seq_one_letter_code
_entity_poly.pdbx_strand_id
1 'polypeptide(L)' 'MTAGLVQERALRSGFRIAHRERTVAGLDGREVWLVNALHGIRPVTGWAGRPMRVPPAERADEWRTWLDGMTEPLPAD' A
#
# COMPACT_ATOMS: atom_id res chain seq x y z
N MET A 1 4.96 -6.08 11.91
CA MET A 1 4.06 -6.44 10.80
C MET A 1 4.14 -5.39 9.70
N THR A 2 4.06 -5.77 8.42
CA THR A 2 4.30 -4.90 7.25
C THR A 2 3.49 -3.61 7.21
N ALA A 3 2.23 -3.65 7.65
CA ALA A 3 1.41 -2.44 7.76
C ALA A 3 2.00 -1.40 8.74
N GLY A 4 2.63 -1.85 9.84
CA GLY A 4 3.31 -0.97 10.79
C GLY A 4 4.54 -0.28 10.19
N LEU A 5 5.33 -1.01 9.39
CA LEU A 5 6.48 -0.43 8.68
C LEU A 5 6.03 0.65 7.68
N VAL A 6 4.98 0.36 6.91
CA VAL A 6 4.40 1.32 5.96
C VAL A 6 3.89 2.57 6.69
N GLN A 7 3.20 2.40 7.83
CA GLN A 7 2.75 3.54 8.63
C GLN A 7 3.92 4.34 9.20
N GLU A 8 4.95 3.68 9.72
CA GLU A 8 6.13 4.35 10.26
C GLU A 8 6.84 5.19 9.20
N ARG A 9 7.09 4.64 8.01
CA ARG A 9 7.65 5.42 6.91
C ARG A 9 6.77 6.61 6.56
N ALA A 10 5.45 6.44 6.52
CA ALA A 10 4.53 7.52 6.18
C ALA A 10 4.65 8.67 7.17
N LEU A 11 4.68 8.38 8.47
CA LEU A 11 4.92 9.39 9.50
C LEU A 11 6.28 10.08 9.32
N ARG A 12 7.36 9.31 9.13
CA ARG A 12 8.71 9.85 8.91
C ARG A 12 8.83 10.70 7.64
N SER A 13 8.01 10.42 6.63
CA SER A 13 7.94 11.16 5.37
C SER A 13 6.96 12.35 5.40
N GLY A 14 6.38 12.66 6.57
CA GLY A 14 5.48 13.80 6.75
C GLY A 14 4.01 13.55 6.35
N PHE A 15 3.62 12.32 6.01
CA PHE A 15 2.23 11.99 5.75
C PHE A 15 1.41 11.95 7.03
N ARG A 16 0.20 12.50 6.97
CA ARG A 16 -0.80 12.35 8.04
C ARG A 16 -1.46 10.99 7.92
N ILE A 17 -1.44 10.23 9.01
CA ILE A 17 -2.08 8.91 9.09
C ILE A 17 -3.30 8.99 9.99
N ALA A 18 -4.40 8.38 9.54
CA ALA A 18 -5.62 8.26 10.32
C ALA A 18 -6.25 6.88 10.09
N HIS A 19 -6.47 6.13 11.18
CA HIS A 19 -7.31 4.93 11.14
C HIS A 19 -8.77 5.36 11.10
N ARG A 20 -9.51 4.99 10.05
CA ARG A 20 -10.93 5.30 9.90
C ARG A 20 -11.67 4.11 9.29
N GLU A 21 -12.89 3.88 9.74
CA GLU A 21 -13.83 3.07 9.00
C GLU A 21 -14.21 3.77 7.69
N ARG A 22 -14.23 2.99 6.61
CA ARG A 22 -14.58 3.46 5.27
C ARG A 22 -15.46 2.41 4.60
N THR A 23 -16.57 2.87 4.03
CA THR A 23 -17.28 2.05 3.06
C THR A 23 -16.42 1.94 1.82
N VAL A 24 -16.57 0.85 1.08
CA VAL A 24 -15.85 0.69 -0.19
C VAL A 24 -16.20 1.85 -1.13
N ALA A 25 -17.41 2.42 -1.06
CA ALA A 25 -17.82 3.53 -1.95
C ALA A 25 -17.02 4.81 -1.65
N GLY A 26 -16.65 5.02 -0.39
CA GLY A 26 -15.75 6.11 0.01
C GLY A 26 -14.31 5.97 -0.50
N LEU A 27 -13.94 4.83 -1.08
CA LEU A 27 -12.64 4.59 -1.70
C LEU A 27 -12.62 4.94 -3.20
N ASP A 28 -13.76 5.32 -3.78
CA ASP A 28 -13.85 5.66 -5.20
C ASP A 28 -12.91 6.81 -5.57
N GLY A 29 -12.11 6.60 -6.62
CA GLY A 29 -11.11 7.57 -7.07
C GLY A 29 -9.91 7.74 -6.16
N ARG A 30 -9.71 6.85 -5.18
CA ARG A 30 -8.52 6.84 -4.31
C ARG A 30 -7.56 5.74 -4.71
N GLU A 31 -6.28 6.03 -4.59
CA GLU A 31 -5.23 5.01 -4.64
C GLU A 31 -5.36 4.12 -3.39
N VAL A 32 -5.55 2.81 -3.58
CA VAL A 32 -5.74 1.83 -2.50
C VAL A 32 -4.74 0.69 -2.65
N TRP A 33 -4.11 0.32 -1.54
CA TRP A 33 -3.13 -0.77 -1.51
C TRP A 33 -3.55 -1.87 -0.55
N LEU A 34 -3.29 -3.11 -0.94
CA LEU A 34 -3.22 -4.25 -0.04
C LEU A 34 -1.80 -4.36 0.48
N VAL A 35 -1.65 -4.50 1.81
CA VAL A 35 -0.34 -4.65 2.46
C VAL A 35 -0.30 -5.98 3.20
N ASN A 36 0.63 -6.84 2.82
CA ASN A 36 0.80 -8.18 3.40
C ASN A 36 2.29 -8.47 3.63
N ALA A 37 2.62 -9.27 4.66
CA ALA A 37 3.99 -9.71 4.91
C ALA A 37 4.55 -10.66 3.84
N LEU A 38 3.70 -11.53 3.27
CA LEU A 38 4.09 -12.48 2.23
C LEU A 38 4.17 -11.84 0.84
N HIS A 39 3.35 -10.82 0.59
CA HIS A 39 3.15 -10.28 -0.78
C HIS A 39 3.53 -8.80 -0.93
N GLY A 40 4.02 -8.17 0.13
CA GLY A 40 4.39 -6.76 0.14
C GLY A 40 3.20 -5.83 -0.10
N ILE A 41 3.41 -4.81 -0.93
CA ILE A 41 2.42 -3.80 -1.32
C ILE A 41 1.87 -4.13 -2.70
N ARG A 42 0.55 -4.24 -2.82
CA ARG A 42 -0.15 -4.45 -4.10
C ARG A 42 -1.22 -3.39 -4.33
N PRO A 43 -1.15 -2.61 -5.41
CA PRO A 43 -2.19 -1.66 -5.73
C PRO A 43 -3.47 -2.39 -6.16
N VAL A 44 -4.61 -1.89 -5.70
CA VAL A 44 -5.93 -2.33 -6.17
C VAL A 44 -6.16 -1.72 -7.55
N THR A 45 -6.32 -2.56 -8.57
CA THR A 45 -6.54 -2.15 -9.97
C THR A 45 -7.99 -2.20 -10.41
N GLY A 46 -8.90 -2.73 -9.57
CA GLY A 46 -10.32 -2.85 -9.87
C GLY A 46 -11.14 -3.28 -8.65
N TRP A 47 -12.45 -3.04 -8.71
CA TRP A 47 -13.40 -3.39 -7.66
C TRP A 47 -14.45 -4.37 -8.17
N ALA A 48 -14.69 -5.44 -7.43
CA ALA A 48 -15.71 -6.42 -7.81
C ALA A 48 -17.13 -5.88 -7.56
N GLY A 49 -18.07 -6.23 -8.44
CA GLY A 49 -19.50 -5.98 -8.26
C GLY A 49 -19.96 -4.54 -8.50
N ARG A 50 -19.07 -3.61 -8.87
CA ARG A 50 -19.43 -2.22 -9.20
C ARG A 50 -18.33 -1.47 -9.93
N PRO A 51 -18.68 -0.58 -10.86
CA PRO A 51 -17.72 0.33 -11.46
C PRO A 51 -17.26 1.37 -10.44
N MET A 52 -15.95 1.47 -10.25
CA MET A 52 -15.30 2.48 -9.43
C MET A 52 -14.05 2.96 -10.13
N ARG A 53 -13.74 4.23 -9.97
CA ARG A 53 -12.53 4.85 -10.48
C ARG A 53 -11.34 4.32 -9.69
N VAL A 54 -10.35 3.85 -10.43
CA VAL A 54 -9.06 3.44 -9.90
C VAL A 54 -8.01 4.36 -10.53
N PRO A 55 -7.46 5.32 -9.77
CA PRO A 55 -6.39 6.16 -10.29
C PRO A 55 -5.12 5.33 -10.50
N PRO A 56 -4.17 5.82 -11.31
CA PRO A 56 -2.83 5.27 -11.37
C PRO A 56 -2.21 5.15 -9.97
N ALA A 57 -1.51 4.05 -9.72
CA ALA A 57 -0.89 3.78 -8.43
C ALA A 57 0.51 4.38 -8.34
N GLU A 58 0.60 5.71 -8.48
CA GLU A 58 1.85 6.45 -8.61
C GLU A 58 2.79 6.24 -7.42
N ARG A 59 2.23 6.13 -6.21
CA ARG A 59 3.00 5.95 -4.98
C ARG A 59 3.26 4.47 -4.68
N ALA A 60 2.40 3.55 -5.13
CA ALA A 60 2.55 2.12 -4.82
C ALA A 60 3.92 1.56 -5.23
N ASP A 61 4.43 1.94 -6.41
CA ASP A 61 5.71 1.43 -6.91
C ASP A 61 6.90 1.92 -6.09
N GLU A 62 6.96 3.22 -5.78
CA GLU A 62 7.99 3.82 -4.91
C GLU A 62 8.01 3.14 -3.52
N TRP A 63 6.83 2.85 -2.99
CA TRP A 63 6.67 2.24 -1.69
C TRP A 63 7.03 0.76 -1.67
N ARG A 64 6.72 0.04 -2.75
CA ARG A 64 7.13 -1.35 -2.93
C ARG A 64 8.65 -1.47 -3.02
N THR A 65 9.31 -0.66 -3.85
CA THR A 65 10.78 -0.70 -3.99
C THR A 65 11.50 -0.49 -2.66
N TRP A 66 11.03 0.45 -1.84
CA TRP A 66 11.58 0.64 -0.51
C TRP A 66 11.33 -0.55 0.43
N LEU A 67 10.12 -1.12 0.42
CA LEU A 67 9.80 -2.27 1.26
C LEU A 67 10.65 -3.48 0.90
N ASP A 68 10.85 -3.70 -0.40
CA ASP A 68 11.71 -4.75 -0.92
C ASP A 68 13.17 -4.52 -0.51
N GLY A 69 13.65 -3.27 -0.54
CA GLY A 69 15.00 -2.91 -0.09
C GLY A 69 15.27 -3.05 1.42
N MET A 70 14.23 -3.18 2.25
CA MET A 70 14.39 -3.55 3.67
C MET A 70 14.52 -5.06 3.88
N THR A 71 14.20 -5.86 2.88
CA THR A 71 14.33 -7.32 2.96
C THR A 71 15.75 -7.66 2.50
N GLU A 72 16.62 -7.96 3.44
CA GLU A 72 17.98 -8.39 3.13
C GLU A 72 17.90 -9.73 2.37
N PRO A 73 18.48 -9.84 1.16
CA PRO A 73 18.50 -11.12 0.46
C PRO A 73 19.28 -12.12 1.30
N LEU A 74 18.71 -13.32 1.49
CA LEU A 74 19.42 -14.44 2.12
C LEU A 74 20.74 -14.65 1.37
N PRO A 75 21.89 -14.78 2.06
CA PRO A 75 23.14 -15.06 1.40
C PRO A 75 23.00 -16.33 0.57
N ALA A 76 23.47 -16.27 -0.67
CA ALA A 76 23.56 -17.46 -1.50
C ALA A 76 24.68 -18.35 -0.95
N ASP A 77 24.35 -19.58 -0.55
CA ASP A 77 25.31 -20.64 -0.26
C ASP A 77 26.04 -21.09 -1.53
#